data_AF-A0A2D1SS61-F1
#
_entry.id   AF-A0A2D1SS61-F1
#
_cell.length_a   1.000
_cell.length_b   1.000
_cell.length_c   1.000
_cell.angle_alpha   90.00
_cell.angle_beta   90.00
_cell.angle_gamma   90.00
#
_symmetry.space_group_name_H-M   'P 1'
#
loop_
_entity.id
_entity.type
_entity.pdbx_description
1 polymer ?
#
loop_
_entity_poly.entity_id
_entity_poly.type
_entity_poly.pdbx_seq_one_letter_code
_entity_poly.pdbx_strand_id
1 'polypeptide(L)'
;MEFYIVNILILFICLYLFSTVNKLNSRVKGLEYTLEQISKQVHVPESINNELRQLLKEGNDVKAVKRVRETLGLSLIEAKQYIDVLKLEVK
;
A
#
# COMPACT_ATOMS: atom_id res chain seq x y z
N MET A 1 -20.01 -37.74 -33.23
CA MET A 1 -20.47 -36.36 -33.48
C MET A 1 -20.83 -35.66 -32.17
N GLU A 2 -21.66 -36.24 -31.31
CA GLU A 2 -22.15 -35.61 -30.07
C GLU A 2 -21.05 -35.27 -29.05
N PHE A 3 -20.03 -36.13 -28.88
CA PHE A 3 -18.91 -35.89 -27.97
C PHE A 3 -18.03 -34.69 -28.36
N TYR A 4 -17.97 -34.36 -29.66
CA TYR A 4 -17.18 -33.22 -30.17
C TYR A 4 -17.84 -31.89 -29.82
N ILE A 5 -19.18 -31.85 -29.86
CA ILE A 5 -19.98 -30.66 -29.54
C ILE A 5 -19.83 -30.32 -28.05
N VAL A 6 -19.87 -31.33 -27.17
CA VAL A 6 -19.66 -31.16 -25.73
C VAL A 6 -18.27 -30.60 -25.41
N ASN A 7 -17.23 -31.07 -26.11
CA ASN A 7 -15.86 -30.57 -25.94
C ASN A 7 -15.70 -29.10 -26.37
N ILE A 8 -16.32 -28.71 -27.49
CA ILE A 8 -16.30 -27.32 -27.95
C ILE A 8 -17.03 -26.40 -26.97
N LEU A 9 -18.15 -26.86 -26.40
CA LEU A 9 -18.93 -26.09 -25.43
C LEU A 9 -18.14 -25.86 -24.13
N ILE A 10 -17.42 -26.89 -23.65
CA ILE A 10 -16.52 -26.80 -22.50
C ILE A 10 -15.35 -25.85 -22.77
N LEU A 11 -14.75 -25.89 -23.96
CA LEU A 11 -13.67 -24.99 -24.34
C LEU A 11 -14.14 -23.53 -24.34
N PHE A 12 -15.34 -23.25 -24.85
CA PHE A 12 -15.95 -21.92 -24.83
C PHE A 12 -16.18 -21.41 -23.41
N ILE A 13 -16.69 -22.26 -22.51
CA ILE A 13 -16.88 -21.95 -21.09
C ILE A 13 -15.54 -21.67 -20.40
N CYS A 14 -14.52 -22.49 -20.65
CA CYS A 14 -13.18 -22.27 -20.14
C CYS A 14 -12.58 -20.94 -20.62
N LEU A 15 -12.73 -20.60 -21.91
CA LEU A 15 -12.29 -19.33 -22.46
C LEU A 15 -13.03 -18.13 -21.85
N TYR A 16 -14.32 -18.26 -21.61
CA TYR A 16 -15.13 -17.23 -20.96
C TYR A 16 -14.67 -16.96 -19.51
N LEU A 17 -14.43 -18.03 -18.75
CA LEU A 17 -13.89 -17.93 -17.39
C LEU A 17 -12.49 -17.32 -17.38
N PHE A 18 -11.62 -17.76 -18.30
CA PHE A 18 -10.26 -17.23 -18.43
C PHE A 18 -10.24 -15.73 -18.75
N SER A 19 -11.12 -15.28 -19.64
CA SER A 19 -11.27 -13.85 -19.97
C SER A 19 -11.73 -13.02 -18.76
N THR A 20 -12.57 -13.60 -17.90
CA THR A 20 -13.04 -12.98 -16.65
C THR A 20 -11.90 -12.83 -15.63
N VAL A 21 -11.07 -13.87 -15.49
CA VAL A 21 -9.88 -13.85 -14.62
C VAL A 21 -8.86 -12.80 -15.08
N ASN A 22 -8.63 -12.69 -16.40
CA ASN A 22 -7.72 -11.68 -16.94
C ASN A 22 -8.19 -10.24 -16.68
N LYS A 23 -9.51 -9.99 -16.67
CA LYS A 23 -10.08 -8.67 -16.34
C LYS A 23 -9.90 -8.30 -14.86
N LEU A 24 -9.81 -9.29 -13.97
CA LEU A 24 -9.58 -9.07 -12.54
C LEU A 24 -8.13 -8.62 -12.28
N ASN A 25 -7.17 -9.22 -13.00
CA ASN A 25 -5.75 -8.89 -12.86
C ASN A 25 -5.44 -7.44 -13.30
N SER A 26 -6.16 -6.92 -14.30
CA SER A 26 -6.03 -5.52 -14.73
C SER A 26 -6.50 -4.51 -13.68
N ARG A 27 -7.42 -4.88 -12.77
CA ARG A 27 -7.87 -4.01 -11.68
C ARG A 27 -6.82 -3.89 -10.57
N VAL A 28 -6.08 -4.96 -10.32
CA VAL A 28 -4.98 -4.96 -9.33
C VAL A 28 -3.85 -4.02 -9.79
N LYS A 29 -3.48 -4.06 -11.07
CA LYS A 29 -2.48 -3.13 -11.64
C LYS A 29 -2.89 -1.66 -11.57
N GLY A 30 -4.19 -1.36 -11.63
CA GLY A 30 -4.71 0.00 -11.46
C GLY A 30 -4.52 0.52 -10.03
N LEU A 31 -4.57 -0.35 -9.02
CA LEU A 31 -4.36 0.03 -7.62
C LEU A 31 -2.90 0.37 -7.35
N GLU A 32 -1.95 -0.41 -7.87
CA GLU A 32 -0.51 -0.10 -7.76
C GLU A 32 -0.18 1.24 -8.41
N TYR A 33 -0.74 1.53 -9.59
CA TYR A 33 -0.54 2.81 -10.27
C TYR A 33 -1.14 4.00 -9.51
N THR A 34 -2.33 3.80 -8.90
CA THR A 34 -2.96 4.85 -8.07
C THR A 34 -2.15 5.11 -6.80
N LEU A 35 -1.57 4.07 -6.19
CA LEU A 35 -0.66 4.22 -5.05
C LEU A 35 0.63 4.96 -5.43
N GLU A 36 1.20 4.70 -6.61
CA GLU A 36 2.38 5.42 -7.10
C GLU A 36 2.07 6.91 -7.37
N GLN A 37 0.89 7.22 -7.90
CA GLN A 37 0.47 8.62 -8.11
C GLN A 37 0.17 9.35 -6.80
N ILE A 38 -0.43 8.68 -5.81
CA ILE A 38 -0.62 9.24 -4.46
C ILE A 38 0.75 9.41 -3.79
N SER A 39 1.69 8.48 -3.94
CA SER A 39 3.07 8.63 -3.45
C SER A 39 3.83 9.79 -4.10
N LYS A 40 3.51 10.15 -5.35
CA LYS A 40 4.14 11.29 -6.05
C LYS A 40 3.55 12.64 -5.67
N GLN A 41 2.26 12.70 -5.36
CA GLN A 41 1.57 13.92 -4.91
C GLN A 41 1.66 14.14 -3.40
N VAL A 42 1.61 13.07 -2.62
CA VAL A 42 1.95 13.08 -1.20
C VAL A 42 3.46 13.00 -1.13
N HIS A 43 4.08 14.17 -1.28
CA HIS A 43 5.45 14.41 -0.84
C HIS A 43 5.48 14.16 0.67
N VAL A 44 5.50 12.88 1.10
CA VAL A 44 6.09 12.53 2.39
C VAL A 44 7.55 12.86 2.15
N PRO A 45 8.03 14.02 2.61
CA PRO A 45 9.37 14.44 2.31
C PRO A 45 10.23 13.35 2.92
N GLU A 46 11.08 12.73 2.12
CA GLU A 46 12.11 11.81 2.60
C GLU A 46 12.97 12.49 3.70
N SER A 47 12.98 13.83 3.69
CA SER A 47 13.42 14.71 4.78
C SER A 47 12.71 14.47 6.13
N ILE A 48 11.38 14.34 6.18
CA ILE A 48 10.66 14.06 7.43
C ILE A 48 11.02 12.68 7.96
N ASN A 49 11.22 11.69 7.09
CA ASN A 49 11.62 10.36 7.55
C ASN A 49 13.04 10.38 8.15
N ASN A 50 13.95 11.18 7.57
CA ASN A 50 15.29 11.42 8.14
C ASN A 50 15.24 12.24 9.44
N GLU A 51 14.44 13.31 9.51
CA GLU A 51 14.21 14.09 10.73
C GLU A 51 13.64 13.20 11.84
N LEU A 52 12.64 12.37 11.54
CA LEU A 52 12.03 11.45 12.50
C LEU A 52 13.03 10.41 13.00
N ARG A 53 13.83 9.83 12.09
CA ARG A 53 14.90 8.89 12.46
C ARG A 53 15.98 9.55 13.31
N GLN A 54 16.32 10.81 13.04
CA GLN A 54 17.28 11.56 13.86
C GLN A 54 16.71 11.88 15.25
N LEU A 55 15.46 12.34 15.32
CA LEU A 55 14.76 12.61 16.59
C LEU A 55 14.60 11.35 17.43
N LEU A 56 14.36 10.20 16.80
CA LEU A 56 14.32 8.88 17.44
C LEU A 56 15.69 8.46 18.00
N LYS A 57 16.78 8.71 17.25
CA LYS A 57 18.16 8.46 17.71
C LYS A 57 18.58 9.37 18.86
N GLU A 58 18.10 10.61 18.87
CA GLU A 58 18.32 11.58 19.95
C GLU A 58 17.44 11.32 21.19
N GLY A 59 16.55 10.31 21.15
CA GLY A 59 15.63 9.97 22.25
C GLY A 59 14.49 10.97 22.44
N ASN A 60 14.23 11.80 21.44
CA ASN A 60 13.26 12.89 21.50
C ASN A 60 11.88 12.47 20.96
N ASP A 61 11.33 11.39 21.54
CA ASP A 61 10.09 10.74 21.09
C ASP A 61 8.91 11.73 21.05
N VAL A 62 8.85 12.68 21.99
CA VAL A 62 7.78 13.69 22.07
C VAL A 62 7.79 14.63 20.86
N LYS A 63 8.96 15.06 20.39
CA LYS A 63 9.08 15.88 19.17
C LYS A 63 8.71 15.08 17.93
N ALA A 64 9.11 13.80 17.87
CA ALA A 64 8.79 12.91 16.77
C ALA A 64 7.26 12.70 16.65
N VAL A 65 6.59 12.44 17.78
CA VAL A 65 5.11 12.32 17.84
C VAL A 65 4.43 13.62 17.42
N LYS A 66 4.91 14.78 17.88
CA LYS A 66 4.36 16.08 17.48
C LYS A 66 4.48 16.30 15.97
N ARG A 67 5.62 15.97 15.38
CA ARG A 67 5.88 16.10 13.95
C ARG A 67 5.00 15.17 13.11
N VAL A 68 4.85 13.91 13.52
CA VAL A 68 3.93 12.94 12.89
C VAL A 68 2.49 13.43 12.94
N ARG A 69 2.08 14.01 14.07
CA ARG A 69 0.73 14.58 14.25
C ARG A 69 0.47 15.74 13.30
N GLU A 70 1.44 16.66 13.17
CA GLU A 70 1.33 17.84 12.31
C GLU A 70 1.41 17.48 10.82
N THR A 71 2.14 16.42 10.46
CA THR A 71 2.39 16.05 9.06
C THR A 71 1.35 15.09 8.52
N LEU A 72 1.03 14.03 9.27
CA LEU A 72 0.07 12.99 8.86
C LEU A 72 -1.35 13.27 9.36
N GLY A 73 -1.56 14.31 10.19
CA GLY A 73 -2.88 14.63 10.74
C GLY A 73 -3.42 13.56 11.69
N LEU A 74 -2.56 12.65 12.16
CA LEU A 74 -2.93 11.53 13.01
C LEU A 74 -3.37 11.98 14.41
N SER A 75 -4.18 11.17 15.08
CA SER A 75 -4.49 11.39 16.49
C SER A 75 -3.26 11.17 17.38
N LEU A 76 -3.30 11.66 18.62
CA LEU A 76 -2.20 11.50 19.59
C LEU A 76 -1.80 10.03 19.83
N ILE A 77 -2.78 9.14 19.79
CA ILE A 77 -2.58 7.69 20.00
C ILE A 77 -1.90 7.08 18.78
N GLU A 78 -2.43 7.35 17.59
CA GLU A 78 -1.89 6.85 16.31
C GLU A 78 -0.47 7.37 16.07
N ALA A 79 -0.21 8.64 16.35
CA ALA A 79 1.11 9.23 16.21
C ALA A 79 2.14 8.59 17.14
N LYS A 80 1.74 8.25 18.38
CA LYS A 80 2.60 7.52 19.32
C LYS A 80 2.89 6.11 18.84
N GLN A 81 1.85 5.38 18.42
CA GLN A 81 2.01 4.02 17.88
C GLN A 81 2.92 4.00 16.65
N TYR A 82 2.79 4.98 15.76
CA TYR A 82 3.64 5.11 14.58
C TYR A 82 5.12 5.29 14.95
N ILE A 83 5.42 6.16 15.92
CA ILE A 83 6.78 6.37 16.42
C ILE A 83 7.31 5.13 17.16
N ASP A 84 6.49 4.45 17.96
CA ASP A 84 6.89 3.22 18.65
C ASP A 84 7.27 2.12 17.65
N VAL A 85 6.50 1.95 16.56
CA VAL A 85 6.81 1.00 15.47
C VAL A 85 8.12 1.39 14.77
N LEU A 86 8.28 2.67 14.40
CA LEU A 86 9.51 3.18 13.80
C LEU A 86 10.74 2.99 14.70
N LYS A 87 10.57 3.15 16.02
CA LYS A 87 11.64 2.95 17.00
C LYS A 87 12.07 1.49 17.10
N LEU A 88 11.13 0.56 16.95
CA LEU A 88 11.41 -0.88 16.92
C LEU A 88 12.13 -1.30 15.64
N GLU A 89 11.85 -0.64 14.51
CA GLU A 89 12.46 -0.93 13.21
C GLU A 89 13.87 -0.34 13.04
N VAL A 90 14.21 0.70 13.81
CA VAL A 90 15.53 1.36 13.81
C VAL A 90 16.51 0.71 14.81
N LYS A 91 16.04 -0.20 15.67
CA LYS A 91 16.84 -0.89 16.70
C LYS A 91 17.45 -2.18 16.19
#